data_AF-A0A846E9I4-F1
#
_entry.id   AF-A0A846E9I4-F1
#
_cell.length_a   1.000
_cell.length_b   1.000
_cell.length_c   1.000
_cell.angle_alpha   90.00
_cell.angle_beta   90.00
_cell.angle_gamma   90.00
#
_symmetry.space_group_name_H-M   'P 1'
#
loop_
_entity.id
_entity.type
_entity.pdbx_description
1 polymer ?
#
loop_
_entity_poly.entity_id
_entity_poly.type
_entity_poly.pdbx_seq_one_letter_code
_entity_poly.pdbx_strand_id
1 'polypeptide(L)'
;INPRFIAQTDNPSLNQTQETRDTVFDRLVEELHKRNMKLVLDIVCNHSNPDFDGKKGELYDDGVKIADFNDDKNHWYHHYGEVKNWEDDWQVQNCELSGLATFNENNTEYRNYIKSAIKQWLDRGVDALRVDTVKHMPIWFWQEFNADILSHKPDVFIFGEWIYSHPSNDRSVEFANCSGMTMLDFGLCIAIREALGTMAEDGFHLVQNILDQDHRYCGATELITFIDNHDMHRFMSLNPDPDIIRLATCLLMTSRGIPCLYYGTEQYLHDDTNADPNPYGNNDPYNRPMMESWDTESPLYRLVRLLSGIRRLNPAVSMGSQWQKFLTPDVYCYVRRYRDSVLFVALNSGETVTLEEVDTELPDGEHTDILSREKYEVKDHKIINLEIKAKDAIIISHVGERVKGQTIVRVQLNGVETQPGEIIVVTGDCPELGNWDISKAYPLEYINTNTWFGEIPFDESAGKLIAYKYAMWREGQSPLRENLVARRWVLATEGTVKWRDQWAH
;
A
#
# COMPACT_ATOMS: atom_id res chain seq x y z
N ILE A 1 -25.34 6.23 8.31
CA ILE A 1 -24.37 6.70 9.34
C ILE A 1 -24.93 6.36 10.71
N ASN A 2 -24.14 5.83 11.65
CA ASN A 2 -24.67 5.47 12.97
C ASN A 2 -25.15 6.73 13.73
N PRO A 3 -26.44 6.83 14.10
CA PRO A 3 -26.99 8.02 14.77
C PRO A 3 -26.32 8.35 16.11
N ARG A 4 -25.62 7.39 16.75
CA ARG A 4 -24.89 7.61 18.00
C ARG A 4 -23.67 8.53 17.84
N PHE A 5 -23.14 8.67 16.64
CA PHE A 5 -21.90 9.42 16.36
C PHE A 5 -22.12 10.73 15.60
N ILE A 6 -23.37 11.18 15.47
CA ILE A 6 -23.72 12.45 14.79
C ILE A 6 -24.65 13.29 15.66
N ALA A 7 -24.83 14.57 15.32
CA ALA A 7 -25.76 15.40 16.06
C ALA A 7 -27.21 14.94 15.83
N GLN A 8 -28.10 15.16 16.80
CA GLN A 8 -29.51 14.76 16.69
C GLN A 8 -30.25 15.42 15.52
N THR A 9 -29.75 16.56 15.03
CA THR A 9 -30.30 17.29 13.90
C THR A 9 -29.81 16.79 12.54
N ASP A 10 -28.79 15.95 12.50
CA ASP A 10 -28.21 15.44 11.26
C ASP A 10 -29.01 14.24 10.73
N ASN A 11 -29.25 14.20 9.41
CA ASN A 11 -29.83 13.02 8.78
C ASN A 11 -28.75 11.92 8.63
N PRO A 12 -28.92 10.74 9.25
CA PRO A 12 -27.97 9.64 9.12
C PRO A 12 -28.09 8.87 7.79
N SER A 13 -29.17 9.05 7.03
CA SER A 13 -29.49 8.24 5.85
C SER A 13 -28.82 8.81 4.59
N LEU A 14 -28.00 7.99 3.93
CA LEU A 14 -27.50 8.32 2.60
C LEU A 14 -28.61 8.19 1.55
N ASN A 15 -29.49 7.20 1.65
CA ASN A 15 -30.54 7.02 0.66
C ASN A 15 -31.51 8.22 0.62
N GLN A 16 -31.94 8.72 1.78
CA GLN A 16 -32.85 9.87 1.84
C GLN A 16 -32.21 11.20 1.43
N THR A 17 -30.88 11.26 1.30
CA THR A 17 -30.13 12.49 1.02
C THR A 17 -29.39 12.42 -0.32
N GLN A 18 -29.77 11.53 -1.24
CA GLN A 18 -29.09 11.38 -2.54
C GLN A 18 -29.05 12.69 -3.34
N GLU A 19 -30.12 13.49 -3.28
CA GLU A 19 -30.19 14.80 -3.95
C GLU A 19 -29.54 15.92 -3.12
N THR A 20 -29.78 15.97 -1.81
CA THR A 20 -29.36 17.07 -0.94
C THR A 20 -27.89 17.03 -0.56
N ARG A 21 -27.32 15.82 -0.43
CA ARG A 21 -25.91 15.58 -0.03
C ARG A 21 -25.47 16.41 1.18
N ASP A 22 -26.29 16.45 2.21
CA ASP A 22 -26.15 17.33 3.38
C ASP A 22 -25.85 16.58 4.69
N THR A 23 -25.46 15.30 4.60
CA THR A 23 -25.10 14.51 5.79
C THR A 23 -23.77 14.95 6.40
N VAL A 24 -23.49 14.56 7.64
CA VAL A 24 -22.16 14.74 8.27
C VAL A 24 -21.05 14.15 7.41
N PHE A 25 -21.33 13.02 6.76
CA PHE A 25 -20.36 12.34 5.89
C PHE A 25 -20.05 13.17 4.64
N ASP A 26 -21.07 13.75 3.99
CA ASP A 26 -20.86 14.62 2.83
C ASP A 26 -19.99 15.83 3.20
N ARG A 27 -20.26 16.45 4.36
CA ARG A 27 -19.44 17.57 4.87
C ARG A 27 -18.00 17.14 5.18
N LEU A 28 -17.80 15.94 5.72
CA LEU A 28 -16.45 15.39 5.97
C LEU A 28 -15.68 15.23 4.65
N VAL A 29 -16.30 14.60 3.64
CA VAL A 29 -15.69 14.40 2.32
C VAL A 29 -15.32 15.75 1.70
N GLU A 30 -16.25 16.71 1.72
CA GLU A 30 -16.03 18.06 1.19
C GLU A 30 -14.84 18.76 1.87
N GLU A 31 -14.76 18.71 3.20
CA GLU A 31 -13.68 19.35 3.95
C GLU A 31 -12.32 18.64 3.75
N LEU A 32 -12.30 17.32 3.60
CA LEU A 32 -11.08 16.58 3.25
C LEU A 32 -10.59 16.97 1.85
N HIS A 33 -11.48 16.98 0.86
CA HIS A 33 -11.13 17.31 -0.53
C HIS A 33 -10.65 18.76 -0.67
N LYS A 34 -11.26 19.72 0.04
CA LYS A 34 -10.75 21.13 0.12
C LYS A 34 -9.31 21.23 0.63
N ARG A 35 -8.85 20.24 1.41
CA ARG A 35 -7.50 20.15 1.97
C ARG A 35 -6.57 19.24 1.17
N ASN A 36 -6.99 18.78 -0.01
CA ASN A 36 -6.27 17.80 -0.84
C ASN A 36 -6.01 16.48 -0.09
N MET A 37 -6.90 16.10 0.82
CA MET A 37 -6.88 14.82 1.53
C MET A 37 -7.91 13.89 0.90
N LYS A 38 -7.53 12.62 0.74
CA LYS A 38 -8.41 11.56 0.26
C LYS A 38 -9.08 10.84 1.43
N LEU A 39 -10.27 10.30 1.23
CA LEU A 39 -10.95 9.44 2.18
C LEU A 39 -10.87 7.97 1.74
N VAL A 40 -10.19 7.16 2.55
CA VAL A 40 -10.24 5.69 2.47
C VAL A 40 -11.39 5.23 3.37
N LEU A 41 -12.34 4.46 2.83
CA LEU A 41 -13.42 3.86 3.60
C LEU A 41 -13.13 2.39 3.86
N ASP A 42 -13.26 1.97 5.11
CA ASP A 42 -13.25 0.56 5.49
C ASP A 42 -14.59 -0.10 5.17
N ILE A 43 -14.57 -1.22 4.47
CA ILE A 43 -15.76 -1.97 4.05
C ILE A 43 -15.63 -3.45 4.44
N VAL A 44 -16.74 -4.02 4.91
CA VAL A 44 -16.83 -5.42 5.30
C VAL A 44 -17.76 -6.13 4.33
N CYS A 45 -17.20 -7.05 3.53
CA CYS A 45 -17.99 -7.86 2.60
C CYS A 45 -18.25 -9.26 3.14
N ASN A 46 -17.44 -9.79 4.06
CA ASN A 46 -17.47 -11.20 4.45
C ASN A 46 -18.69 -11.60 5.29
N HIS A 47 -19.12 -10.74 6.19
CA HIS A 47 -20.09 -11.09 7.22
C HIS A 47 -20.99 -9.90 7.60
N SER A 48 -22.07 -10.19 8.32
CA SER A 48 -22.96 -9.17 8.89
C SER A 48 -22.72 -9.00 10.40
N ASN A 49 -23.66 -9.36 11.27
CA ASN A 49 -23.54 -9.20 12.72
C ASN A 49 -23.53 -10.56 13.45
N PRO A 50 -22.90 -10.63 14.63
CA PRO A 50 -22.98 -11.83 15.48
C PRO A 50 -24.36 -11.91 16.15
N ASP A 51 -24.66 -13.03 16.82
CA ASP A 51 -25.89 -13.13 17.62
C ASP A 51 -25.88 -12.10 18.76
N PHE A 52 -26.88 -11.24 18.77
CA PHE A 52 -27.18 -10.39 19.91
C PHE A 52 -28.68 -10.42 20.20
N ASP A 53 -29.06 -10.94 21.37
CA ASP A 53 -30.46 -11.06 21.81
C ASP A 53 -31.35 -11.81 20.79
N GLY A 54 -30.80 -12.88 20.19
CA GLY A 54 -31.50 -13.73 19.22
C GLY A 54 -31.57 -13.15 17.80
N LYS A 55 -30.90 -12.00 17.55
CA LYS A 55 -30.82 -11.36 16.24
C LYS A 55 -29.43 -11.58 15.66
N LYS A 56 -29.28 -12.65 14.88
CA LYS A 56 -28.04 -12.96 14.17
C LYS A 56 -28.23 -12.71 12.68
N GLY A 57 -27.25 -12.04 12.06
CA GLY A 57 -27.27 -11.72 10.63
C GLY A 57 -28.57 -11.09 10.15
N GLU A 58 -29.16 -10.18 10.93
CA GLU A 58 -30.28 -9.40 10.41
C GLU A 58 -29.70 -8.29 9.52
N LEU A 59 -29.93 -8.40 8.20
CA LEU A 59 -29.49 -7.44 7.21
C LEU A 59 -30.66 -6.60 6.72
N TYR A 60 -30.42 -5.29 6.57
CA TYR A 60 -31.42 -4.33 6.15
C TYR A 60 -30.95 -3.52 4.94
N ASP A 61 -31.82 -3.36 3.96
CA ASP A 61 -31.67 -2.41 2.87
C ASP A 61 -32.56 -1.20 3.16
N ASP A 62 -31.93 -0.08 3.54
CA ASP A 62 -32.60 1.17 3.93
C ASP A 62 -33.79 1.00 4.89
N GLY A 63 -33.60 0.14 5.90
CA GLY A 63 -34.58 -0.13 6.95
C GLY A 63 -35.56 -1.26 6.62
N VAL A 64 -35.51 -1.86 5.44
CA VAL A 64 -36.27 -3.07 5.09
C VAL A 64 -35.41 -4.29 5.36
N LYS A 65 -35.87 -5.21 6.22
CA LYS A 65 -35.14 -6.47 6.49
C LYS A 65 -35.14 -7.34 5.23
N ILE A 66 -33.95 -7.70 4.75
CA ILE A 66 -33.74 -8.49 3.53
C ILE A 66 -33.10 -9.85 3.79
N ALA A 67 -32.40 -10.03 4.91
CA ALA A 67 -31.86 -11.31 5.34
C ALA A 67 -31.89 -11.44 6.87
N ASP A 68 -31.92 -12.68 7.34
CA ASP A 68 -31.93 -13.07 8.75
C ASP A 68 -31.27 -14.44 8.85
N PHE A 69 -30.18 -14.57 9.60
CA PHE A 69 -29.46 -15.84 9.72
C PHE A 69 -30.35 -16.94 10.31
N ASN A 70 -31.23 -16.60 11.26
CA ASN A 70 -32.09 -17.57 11.94
C ASN A 70 -33.30 -17.99 11.09
N ASP A 71 -33.65 -17.23 10.05
CA ASP A 71 -34.74 -17.51 9.09
C ASP A 71 -34.26 -17.31 7.64
N ASP A 72 -33.11 -17.90 7.29
CA ASP A 72 -32.39 -17.67 6.03
C ASP A 72 -33.00 -18.42 4.82
N LYS A 73 -34.26 -18.15 4.50
CA LYS A 73 -35.01 -18.80 3.41
C LYS A 73 -34.39 -18.60 2.03
N ASN A 74 -33.68 -17.50 1.84
CA ASN A 74 -33.08 -17.11 0.56
C ASN A 74 -31.58 -17.46 0.49
N HIS A 75 -31.03 -18.16 1.49
CA HIS A 75 -29.64 -18.62 1.51
C HIS A 75 -28.61 -17.49 1.36
N TRP A 76 -28.82 -16.40 2.10
CA TRP A 76 -27.88 -15.27 2.17
C TRP A 76 -26.63 -15.60 2.97
N TYR A 77 -26.67 -16.62 3.82
CA TYR A 77 -25.59 -17.00 4.73
C TYR A 77 -25.15 -18.46 4.54
N HIS A 78 -23.89 -18.72 4.88
CA HIS A 78 -23.40 -20.08 5.08
C HIS A 78 -23.79 -20.61 6.47
N HIS A 79 -24.15 -21.90 6.55
CA HIS A 79 -24.62 -22.56 7.78
C HIS A 79 -23.71 -23.72 8.19
N TYR A 80 -22.40 -23.49 8.18
CA TYR A 80 -21.38 -24.52 8.45
C TYR A 80 -20.80 -24.47 9.88
N GLY A 81 -21.26 -23.51 10.70
CA GLY A 81 -20.74 -23.25 12.04
C GLY A 81 -19.45 -22.45 12.02
N GLU A 82 -18.79 -22.33 13.17
CA GLU A 82 -17.56 -21.54 13.32
C GLU A 82 -16.32 -22.24 12.77
N VAL A 83 -15.34 -21.43 12.35
CA VAL A 83 -13.99 -21.91 12.00
C VAL A 83 -13.39 -22.63 13.20
N LYS A 84 -12.99 -23.89 13.02
CA LYS A 84 -12.30 -24.69 14.05
C LYS A 84 -10.85 -24.93 13.70
N ASN A 85 -10.53 -25.02 12.41
CA ASN A 85 -9.18 -25.17 11.91
C ASN A 85 -8.83 -24.00 10.97
N TRP A 86 -7.94 -23.13 11.43
CA TRP A 86 -7.49 -21.95 10.68
C TRP A 86 -6.51 -22.27 9.55
N GLU A 87 -6.04 -23.53 9.48
CA GLU A 87 -5.23 -24.05 8.38
C GLU A 87 -6.08 -24.71 7.27
N ASP A 88 -7.39 -24.84 7.50
CA ASP A 88 -8.34 -25.39 6.52
C ASP A 88 -9.00 -24.24 5.75
N ASP A 89 -8.58 -24.05 4.49
CA ASP A 89 -9.09 -22.99 3.61
C ASP A 89 -10.59 -23.01 3.47
N TRP A 90 -11.18 -24.20 3.38
CA TRP A 90 -12.61 -24.32 3.20
C TRP A 90 -13.32 -23.77 4.44
N GLN A 91 -12.84 -24.10 5.64
CA GLN A 91 -13.38 -23.50 6.86
C GLN A 91 -13.15 -22.00 6.91
N VAL A 92 -11.93 -21.53 6.64
CA VAL A 92 -11.60 -20.09 6.68
C VAL A 92 -12.52 -19.28 5.75
N GLN A 93 -12.89 -19.82 4.59
CA GLN A 93 -13.74 -19.12 3.61
C GLN A 93 -15.25 -19.31 3.81
N ASN A 94 -15.70 -20.42 4.40
CA ASN A 94 -17.12 -20.79 4.40
C ASN A 94 -17.74 -20.82 5.81
N CYS A 95 -16.94 -20.96 6.86
CA CYS A 95 -17.41 -20.97 8.24
C CYS A 95 -17.49 -19.55 8.83
N GLU A 96 -18.15 -19.44 9.98
CA GLU A 96 -18.28 -18.19 10.72
C GLU A 96 -16.95 -17.76 11.34
N LEU A 97 -16.59 -16.51 11.09
CA LEU A 97 -15.49 -15.81 11.76
C LEU A 97 -15.97 -15.36 13.15
N SER A 98 -15.58 -16.04 14.22
CA SER A 98 -15.91 -15.65 15.60
C SER A 98 -17.41 -15.41 15.85
N GLY A 99 -18.26 -16.29 15.30
CA GLY A 99 -19.73 -16.22 15.44
C GLY A 99 -20.42 -15.18 14.55
N LEU A 100 -19.68 -14.47 13.70
CA LEU A 100 -20.21 -13.54 12.71
C LEU A 100 -20.90 -14.32 11.58
N ALA A 101 -22.13 -13.94 11.24
CA ALA A 101 -22.89 -14.57 10.16
C ALA A 101 -22.21 -14.33 8.80
N THR A 102 -21.52 -15.36 8.28
CA THR A 102 -20.78 -15.35 7.01
C THR A 102 -21.73 -15.37 5.83
N PHE A 103 -21.59 -14.40 4.92
CA PHE A 103 -22.39 -14.33 3.71
C PHE A 103 -22.07 -15.48 2.76
N ASN A 104 -23.10 -15.98 2.08
CA ASN A 104 -22.96 -16.92 0.99
C ASN A 104 -22.67 -16.16 -0.31
N GLU A 105 -21.42 -16.13 -0.72
CA GLU A 105 -20.97 -15.43 -1.90
C GLU A 105 -21.59 -15.98 -3.20
N ASN A 106 -22.10 -17.21 -3.21
CA ASN A 106 -22.81 -17.77 -4.37
C ASN A 106 -24.19 -17.14 -4.57
N ASN A 107 -24.76 -16.51 -3.54
CA ASN A 107 -26.03 -15.82 -3.61
C ASN A 107 -25.90 -14.50 -4.40
N THR A 108 -26.58 -14.42 -5.55
CA THR A 108 -26.56 -13.26 -6.43
C THR A 108 -27.21 -12.02 -5.83
N GLU A 109 -28.23 -12.18 -4.98
CA GLU A 109 -28.88 -11.05 -4.31
C GLU A 109 -27.92 -10.38 -3.33
N TYR A 110 -27.18 -11.18 -2.54
CA TYR A 110 -26.10 -10.68 -1.68
C TYR A 110 -25.03 -9.94 -2.49
N ARG A 111 -24.49 -10.55 -3.56
CA ARG A 111 -23.44 -9.91 -4.37
C ARG A 111 -23.92 -8.58 -4.96
N ASN A 112 -25.16 -8.52 -5.43
CA ASN A 112 -25.74 -7.28 -5.95
C ASN A 112 -25.93 -6.23 -4.85
N TYR A 113 -26.43 -6.64 -3.68
CA TYR A 113 -26.64 -5.76 -2.54
C TYR A 113 -25.33 -5.12 -2.07
N ILE A 114 -24.29 -5.91 -1.80
CA ILE A 114 -23.04 -5.40 -1.24
C ILE A 114 -22.34 -4.44 -2.20
N LYS A 115 -22.31 -4.78 -3.51
CA LYS A 115 -21.74 -3.91 -4.55
C LYS A 115 -22.53 -2.62 -4.71
N SER A 116 -23.86 -2.69 -4.69
CA SER A 116 -24.73 -1.49 -4.75
C SER A 116 -24.48 -0.57 -3.54
N ALA A 117 -24.44 -1.13 -2.33
CA ALA A 117 -24.17 -0.36 -1.12
C ALA A 117 -22.82 0.37 -1.18
N ILE A 118 -21.77 -0.30 -1.65
CA ILE A 118 -20.43 0.29 -1.77
C ILE A 118 -20.37 1.38 -2.84
N LYS A 119 -21.04 1.18 -4.00
CA LYS A 119 -21.15 2.20 -5.04
C LYS A 119 -21.78 3.49 -4.52
N GLN A 120 -22.77 3.40 -3.64
CA GLN A 120 -23.35 4.60 -3.00
C GLN A 120 -22.31 5.40 -2.22
N TRP A 121 -21.40 4.76 -1.48
CA TRP A 121 -20.30 5.45 -0.78
C TRP A 121 -19.31 6.09 -1.75
N LEU A 122 -18.99 5.42 -2.86
CA LEU A 122 -18.12 5.96 -3.91
C LEU A 122 -18.74 7.19 -4.58
N ASP A 123 -20.05 7.17 -4.83
CA ASP A 123 -20.81 8.31 -5.36
C ASP A 123 -20.84 9.49 -4.38
N ARG A 124 -20.71 9.21 -3.08
CA ARG A 124 -20.55 10.23 -2.03
C ARG A 124 -19.14 10.83 -1.96
N GLY A 125 -18.20 10.34 -2.75
CA GLY A 125 -16.87 10.93 -2.88
C GLY A 125 -15.78 10.21 -2.08
N VAL A 126 -16.02 8.99 -1.62
CA VAL A 126 -14.94 8.10 -1.16
C VAL A 126 -13.93 7.89 -2.29
N ASP A 127 -12.64 7.98 -1.95
CA ASP A 127 -11.53 7.94 -2.92
C ASP A 127 -10.87 6.57 -3.01
N ALA A 128 -10.98 5.78 -1.95
CA ALA A 128 -10.34 4.47 -1.84
C ALA A 128 -11.09 3.56 -0.85
N LEU A 129 -10.88 2.25 -0.98
CA LEU A 129 -11.49 1.23 -0.14
C LEU A 129 -10.42 0.40 0.56
N ARG A 130 -10.53 0.24 1.88
CA ARG A 130 -9.88 -0.83 2.64
C ARG A 130 -10.90 -1.94 2.80
N VAL A 131 -10.58 -3.15 2.33
CA VAL A 131 -11.50 -4.28 2.37
C VAL A 131 -11.12 -5.20 3.51
N ASP A 132 -12.01 -5.34 4.46
CA ASP A 132 -11.84 -6.20 5.63
C ASP A 132 -11.76 -7.69 5.25
N THR A 133 -10.99 -8.45 6.03
CA THR A 133 -11.04 -9.92 6.09
C THR A 133 -10.96 -10.66 4.75
N VAL A 134 -10.15 -10.20 3.79
CA VAL A 134 -10.19 -10.69 2.40
C VAL A 134 -9.85 -12.17 2.22
N LYS A 135 -9.08 -12.75 3.17
CA LYS A 135 -8.76 -14.19 3.17
C LYS A 135 -9.97 -15.10 3.39
N HIS A 136 -11.07 -14.53 3.89
CA HIS A 136 -12.31 -15.24 4.24
C HIS A 136 -13.31 -15.33 3.08
N MET A 137 -12.97 -14.82 1.89
CA MET A 137 -13.80 -14.94 0.69
C MET A 137 -12.96 -15.47 -0.47
N PRO A 138 -13.54 -16.24 -1.40
CA PRO A 138 -12.79 -16.84 -2.50
C PRO A 138 -12.33 -15.77 -3.50
N ILE A 139 -11.20 -16.02 -4.18
CA ILE A 139 -10.59 -15.03 -5.08
C ILE A 139 -11.50 -14.60 -6.24
N TRP A 140 -12.35 -15.50 -6.75
CA TRP A 140 -13.27 -15.17 -7.84
C TRP A 140 -14.31 -14.12 -7.41
N PHE A 141 -14.71 -14.10 -6.13
CA PHE A 141 -15.61 -13.07 -5.61
C PHE A 141 -14.93 -11.71 -5.67
N TRP A 142 -13.67 -11.63 -5.27
CA TRP A 142 -12.88 -10.40 -5.33
C TRP A 142 -12.62 -9.93 -6.76
N GLN A 143 -12.42 -10.86 -7.70
CA GLN A 143 -12.30 -10.52 -9.13
C GLN A 143 -13.61 -9.93 -9.67
N GLU A 144 -14.77 -10.54 -9.37
CA GLU A 144 -16.08 -10.00 -9.76
C GLU A 144 -16.33 -8.63 -9.11
N PHE A 145 -16.06 -8.53 -7.81
CA PHE A 145 -16.21 -7.32 -7.01
C PHE A 145 -15.38 -6.17 -7.58
N ASN A 146 -14.06 -6.37 -7.75
CA ASN A 146 -13.17 -5.34 -8.24
C ASN A 146 -13.48 -4.94 -9.68
N ALA A 147 -13.83 -5.88 -10.55
CA ALA A 147 -14.23 -5.58 -11.92
C ALA A 147 -15.46 -4.65 -11.95
N ASP A 148 -16.46 -4.92 -11.12
CA ASP A 148 -17.69 -4.10 -11.03
C ASP A 148 -17.44 -2.73 -10.39
N ILE A 149 -16.64 -2.66 -9.32
CA ILE A 149 -16.30 -1.41 -8.65
C ILE A 149 -15.42 -0.51 -9.54
N LEU A 150 -14.40 -1.06 -10.20
CA LEU A 150 -13.54 -0.30 -11.12
C LEU A 150 -14.29 0.13 -12.38
N SER A 151 -15.30 -0.62 -12.83
CA SER A 151 -16.18 -0.17 -13.92
C SER A 151 -17.03 1.03 -13.51
N HIS A 152 -17.41 1.13 -12.23
CA HIS A 152 -18.19 2.25 -11.69
C HIS A 152 -17.32 3.47 -11.37
N LYS A 153 -16.14 3.26 -10.79
CA LYS A 153 -15.17 4.31 -10.46
C LYS A 153 -13.75 3.87 -10.86
N PRO A 154 -13.31 4.15 -12.11
CA PRO A 154 -12.03 3.65 -12.64
C PRO A 154 -10.78 4.04 -11.85
N ASP A 155 -10.80 5.20 -11.18
CA ASP A 155 -9.65 5.73 -10.45
C ASP A 155 -9.64 5.37 -8.96
N VAL A 156 -10.58 4.55 -8.47
CA VAL A 156 -10.61 4.14 -7.06
C VAL A 156 -9.44 3.21 -6.74
N PHE A 157 -8.79 3.47 -5.62
CA PHE A 157 -7.73 2.59 -5.11
C PHE A 157 -8.32 1.62 -4.07
N ILE A 158 -8.07 0.33 -4.23
CA ILE A 158 -8.63 -0.72 -3.36
C ILE A 158 -7.48 -1.56 -2.81
N PHE A 159 -7.52 -1.82 -1.50
CA PHE A 159 -6.59 -2.74 -0.85
C PHE A 159 -7.30 -3.58 0.20
N GLY A 160 -6.89 -4.85 0.32
CA GLY A 160 -7.45 -5.80 1.26
C GLY A 160 -6.63 -6.00 2.53
N GLU A 161 -7.30 -6.39 3.60
CA GLU A 161 -6.68 -7.01 4.75
C GLU A 161 -6.65 -8.53 4.58
N TRP A 162 -5.49 -9.05 4.17
CA TRP A 162 -5.13 -10.44 4.42
C TRP A 162 -4.28 -10.47 5.69
N ILE A 163 -4.90 -10.74 6.85
CA ILE A 163 -4.18 -10.74 8.13
C ILE A 163 -3.00 -11.72 8.07
N TYR A 164 -1.82 -11.24 8.48
CA TYR A 164 -0.55 -11.97 8.37
C TYR A 164 -0.17 -12.40 6.94
N SER A 165 -0.52 -11.59 5.93
CA SER A 165 0.04 -11.70 4.58
C SER A 165 1.58 -11.75 4.64
N HIS A 166 2.18 -12.59 3.80
CA HIS A 166 3.63 -12.76 3.80
C HIS A 166 4.10 -13.22 2.42
N PRO A 167 5.23 -12.71 1.89
CA PRO A 167 5.70 -13.09 0.56
C PRO A 167 5.99 -14.60 0.42
N SER A 168 6.33 -15.31 1.50
CA SER A 168 6.49 -16.77 1.47
C SER A 168 5.17 -17.56 1.49
N ASN A 169 4.02 -16.90 1.72
CA ASN A 169 2.70 -17.52 1.67
C ASN A 169 2.10 -17.35 0.27
N ASP A 170 2.15 -18.42 -0.52
CA ASP A 170 1.68 -18.47 -1.91
C ASP A 170 0.25 -17.96 -2.09
N ARG A 171 -0.64 -18.19 -1.11
CA ARG A 171 -2.05 -17.76 -1.20
C ARG A 171 -2.20 -16.25 -1.06
N SER A 172 -1.47 -15.63 -0.13
CA SER A 172 -1.49 -14.17 0.01
C SER A 172 -0.85 -13.48 -1.21
N VAL A 173 0.17 -14.10 -1.80
CA VAL A 173 0.78 -13.66 -3.05
C VAL A 173 -0.19 -13.79 -4.22
N GLU A 174 -0.89 -14.92 -4.35
CA GLU A 174 -1.92 -15.12 -5.36
C GLU A 174 -3.03 -14.07 -5.23
N PHE A 175 -3.50 -13.81 -4.01
CA PHE A 175 -4.49 -12.76 -3.76
C PHE A 175 -4.01 -11.38 -4.23
N ALA A 176 -2.83 -10.95 -3.81
CA ALA A 176 -2.29 -9.64 -4.19
C ALA A 176 -2.09 -9.48 -5.71
N ASN A 177 -1.79 -10.58 -6.41
CA ASN A 177 -1.52 -10.56 -7.85
C ASN A 177 -2.79 -10.74 -8.71
N CYS A 178 -3.79 -11.47 -8.22
CA CYS A 178 -4.90 -11.96 -9.04
C CYS A 178 -6.28 -11.45 -8.60
N SER A 179 -6.43 -10.84 -7.42
CA SER A 179 -7.73 -10.36 -6.92
C SER A 179 -8.24 -9.10 -7.64
N GLY A 180 -7.33 -8.29 -8.21
CA GLY A 180 -7.64 -6.96 -8.74
C GLY A 180 -7.47 -5.82 -7.73
N MET A 181 -6.97 -6.10 -6.52
CA MET A 181 -6.62 -5.11 -5.50
C MET A 181 -5.24 -5.42 -4.89
N THR A 182 -4.63 -4.45 -4.22
CA THR A 182 -3.41 -4.67 -3.41
C THR A 182 -3.78 -5.09 -1.98
N MET A 183 -2.83 -5.12 -1.05
CA MET A 183 -3.09 -5.52 0.35
C MET A 183 -2.21 -4.80 1.37
N LEU A 184 -2.61 -4.93 2.64
CA LEU A 184 -1.76 -4.63 3.80
C LEU A 184 -0.53 -5.53 3.82
N ASP A 185 0.65 -4.95 4.06
CA ASP A 185 1.95 -5.61 4.11
C ASP A 185 2.27 -6.08 5.54
N PHE A 186 1.61 -7.14 5.99
CA PHE A 186 1.89 -7.71 7.32
C PHE A 186 3.32 -8.25 7.39
N GLY A 187 3.85 -8.84 6.32
CA GLY A 187 5.21 -9.35 6.28
C GLY A 187 6.24 -8.28 6.65
N LEU A 188 6.17 -7.10 6.01
CA LEU A 188 7.06 -6.00 6.36
C LEU A 188 6.74 -5.42 7.75
N CYS A 189 5.47 -5.31 8.12
CA CYS A 189 5.07 -4.83 9.45
C CYS A 189 5.69 -5.68 10.57
N ILE A 190 5.55 -7.01 10.49
CA ILE A 190 6.10 -7.95 11.47
C ILE A 190 7.62 -7.87 11.49
N ALA A 191 8.29 -7.85 10.34
CA ALA A 191 9.75 -7.72 10.29
C ALA A 191 10.26 -6.41 10.92
N ILE A 192 9.57 -5.28 10.73
CA ILE A 192 9.92 -4.01 11.39
C ILE A 192 9.68 -4.09 12.90
N ARG A 193 8.55 -4.68 13.33
CA ARG A 193 8.24 -4.88 14.74
C ARG A 193 9.25 -5.78 15.43
N GLU A 194 9.73 -6.83 14.77
CA GLU A 194 10.74 -7.71 15.30
C GLU A 194 12.11 -7.03 15.38
N ALA A 195 12.53 -6.37 14.29
CA ALA A 195 13.82 -5.70 14.20
C ALA A 195 13.97 -4.56 15.22
N LEU A 196 12.93 -3.74 15.39
CA LEU A 196 12.99 -2.51 16.19
C LEU A 196 12.12 -2.56 17.44
N GLY A 197 10.92 -3.10 17.36
CA GLY A 197 10.01 -3.20 18.51
C GLY A 197 10.55 -4.18 19.56
N THR A 198 10.69 -5.45 19.20
CA THR A 198 11.18 -6.48 20.13
C THR A 198 12.70 -6.58 20.19
N MET A 199 13.42 -5.87 19.30
CA MET A 199 14.88 -5.90 19.19
C MET A 199 15.43 -7.33 19.03
N ALA A 200 14.86 -8.09 18.09
CA ALA A 200 15.29 -9.44 17.79
C ALA A 200 16.75 -9.47 17.29
N GLU A 201 17.47 -10.58 17.55
CA GLU A 201 18.92 -10.70 17.25
C GLU A 201 19.28 -10.45 15.79
N ASP A 202 18.43 -10.88 14.85
CA ASP A 202 18.65 -10.67 13.41
C ASP A 202 18.44 -9.21 12.97
N GLY A 203 17.78 -8.38 13.79
CA GLY A 203 17.60 -6.94 13.56
C GLY A 203 17.12 -6.62 12.14
N PHE A 204 17.80 -5.68 11.47
CA PHE A 204 17.44 -5.26 10.12
C PHE A 204 17.56 -6.34 9.04
N HIS A 205 18.22 -7.48 9.29
CA HIS A 205 18.19 -8.60 8.34
C HIS A 205 16.75 -9.12 8.13
N LEU A 206 15.90 -9.08 9.16
CA LEU A 206 14.49 -9.47 9.05
C LEU A 206 13.75 -8.59 8.03
N VAL A 207 14.01 -7.29 8.06
CA VAL A 207 13.43 -6.31 7.12
C VAL A 207 13.92 -6.59 5.70
N GLN A 208 15.24 -6.74 5.51
CA GLN A 208 15.81 -7.00 4.18
C GLN A 208 15.29 -8.33 3.59
N ASN A 209 15.14 -9.37 4.40
CA ASN A 209 14.63 -10.68 3.95
C ASN A 209 13.21 -10.60 3.35
N ILE A 210 12.36 -9.69 3.85
CA ILE A 210 11.05 -9.44 3.26
C ILE A 210 11.20 -8.71 1.91
N LEU A 211 12.02 -7.67 1.88
CA LEU A 211 12.23 -6.83 0.69
C LEU A 211 12.86 -7.61 -0.48
N ASP A 212 13.76 -8.55 -0.20
CA ASP A 212 14.35 -9.44 -1.21
C ASP A 212 13.29 -10.30 -1.93
N GLN A 213 12.13 -10.50 -1.30
CA GLN A 213 11.01 -11.25 -1.85
C GLN A 213 9.97 -10.35 -2.54
N ASP A 214 10.19 -9.04 -2.67
CA ASP A 214 9.25 -8.12 -3.35
C ASP A 214 8.92 -8.55 -4.78
N HIS A 215 9.83 -9.27 -5.45
CA HIS A 215 9.63 -9.84 -6.79
C HIS A 215 8.45 -10.82 -6.88
N ARG A 216 7.93 -11.30 -5.75
CA ARG A 216 6.75 -12.16 -5.71
C ARG A 216 5.45 -11.39 -5.91
N TYR A 217 5.44 -10.09 -5.61
CA TYR A 217 4.29 -9.23 -5.80
C TYR A 217 4.41 -8.44 -7.09
N CYS A 218 3.41 -8.54 -7.96
CA CYS A 218 3.30 -7.75 -9.19
C CYS A 218 3.17 -6.24 -8.91
N GLY A 219 2.92 -5.83 -7.67
CA GLY A 219 2.72 -4.45 -7.25
C GLY A 219 3.32 -4.13 -5.88
N ALA A 220 4.52 -4.63 -5.57
CA ALA A 220 5.17 -4.43 -4.25
C ALA A 220 5.20 -2.95 -3.79
N THR A 221 5.39 -2.01 -4.71
CA THR A 221 5.38 -0.56 -4.42
C THR A 221 4.01 0.00 -4.04
N GLU A 222 2.95 -0.79 -4.15
CA GLU A 222 1.56 -0.43 -3.83
C GLU A 222 1.02 -1.17 -2.61
N LEU A 223 1.82 -2.00 -1.96
CA LEU A 223 1.45 -2.61 -0.69
C LEU A 223 1.30 -1.52 0.38
N ILE A 224 0.31 -1.68 1.26
CA ILE A 224 0.07 -0.74 2.36
C ILE A 224 0.94 -1.13 3.54
N THR A 225 1.98 -0.36 3.81
CA THR A 225 2.96 -0.64 4.87
C THR A 225 2.55 0.04 6.16
N PHE A 226 2.85 -0.56 7.31
CA PHE A 226 2.49 -0.05 8.64
C PHE A 226 3.39 -0.71 9.69
N ILE A 227 3.31 -0.25 10.94
CA ILE A 227 4.09 -0.78 12.08
C ILE A 227 3.19 -1.25 13.24
N ASP A 228 1.96 -0.76 13.27
CA ASP A 228 0.88 -1.18 14.14
C ASP A 228 -0.47 -0.87 13.47
N ASN A 229 -1.54 -1.45 13.99
CA ASN A 229 -2.91 -1.18 13.58
C ASN A 229 -3.89 -1.50 14.72
N HIS A 230 -5.17 -1.60 14.40
CA HIS A 230 -6.24 -1.83 15.35
C HIS A 230 -6.39 -3.30 15.82
N ASP A 231 -5.61 -4.23 15.28
CA ASP A 231 -5.66 -5.67 15.58
C ASP A 231 -4.35 -6.24 16.13
N MET A 232 -3.42 -5.36 16.51
CA MET A 232 -2.17 -5.72 17.18
C MET A 232 -1.81 -4.71 18.27
N HIS A 233 -0.89 -5.08 19.15
CA HIS A 233 -0.30 -4.14 20.11
C HIS A 233 0.26 -2.90 19.40
N ARG A 234 0.06 -1.72 20.01
CA ARG A 234 0.72 -0.48 19.61
C ARG A 234 2.23 -0.67 19.63
N PHE A 235 2.93 -0.03 18.70
CA PHE A 235 4.38 -0.14 18.62
C PHE A 235 5.06 0.33 19.92
N MET A 236 4.54 1.39 20.55
CA MET A 236 5.05 1.92 21.82
C MET A 236 4.93 0.95 23.01
N SER A 237 4.03 -0.04 22.94
CA SER A 237 3.93 -1.08 23.97
C SER A 237 4.90 -2.24 23.74
N LEU A 238 5.43 -2.40 22.52
CA LEU A 238 6.56 -3.30 22.28
C LEU A 238 7.86 -2.67 22.75
N ASN A 239 8.06 -1.39 22.43
CA ASN A 239 9.25 -0.64 22.81
C ASN A 239 8.87 0.80 23.20
N PRO A 240 9.02 1.17 24.48
CA PRO A 240 8.65 2.51 24.95
C PRO A 240 9.71 3.57 24.61
N ASP A 241 10.83 3.19 23.98
CA ASP A 241 11.89 4.12 23.61
C ASP A 241 11.47 5.02 22.43
N PRO A 242 11.36 6.35 22.63
CA PRO A 242 10.93 7.28 21.59
C PRO A 242 11.89 7.34 20.40
N ASP A 243 13.18 6.99 20.57
CA ASP A 243 14.14 6.95 19.47
C ASP A 243 13.92 5.74 18.57
N ILE A 244 13.43 4.62 19.12
CA ILE A 244 13.15 3.42 18.34
C ILE A 244 11.92 3.60 17.45
N ILE A 245 10.82 4.17 17.97
CA ILE A 245 9.66 4.48 17.12
C ILE A 245 9.99 5.55 16.07
N ARG A 246 10.93 6.46 16.36
CA ARG A 246 11.47 7.42 15.40
C ARG A 246 12.19 6.69 14.25
N LEU A 247 13.04 5.70 14.55
CA LEU A 247 13.68 4.86 13.53
C LEU A 247 12.66 4.05 12.71
N ALA A 248 11.68 3.42 13.37
CA ALA A 248 10.62 2.67 12.69
C ALA A 248 9.80 3.57 11.76
N THR A 249 9.51 4.80 12.19
CA THR A 249 8.81 5.80 11.37
C THR A 249 9.66 6.29 10.21
N CYS A 250 10.97 6.50 10.40
CA CYS A 250 11.90 6.78 9.30
C CYS A 250 11.81 5.64 8.27
N LEU A 251 12.05 4.40 8.70
CA LEU A 251 12.01 3.22 7.83
C LEU A 251 10.69 3.08 7.07
N LEU A 252 9.55 3.19 7.77
CA LEU A 252 8.21 3.12 7.19
C LEU A 252 8.01 4.20 6.11
N MET A 253 8.37 5.45 6.43
CA MET A 253 8.12 6.60 5.57
C MET A 253 9.12 6.72 4.41
N THR A 254 10.25 6.02 4.43
CA THR A 254 11.24 6.04 3.34
C THR A 254 11.34 4.72 2.55
N SER A 255 10.71 3.64 3.01
CA SER A 255 10.59 2.37 2.26
C SER A 255 9.56 2.43 1.14
N ARG A 256 9.61 1.43 0.24
CA ARG A 256 8.61 1.21 -0.81
C ARG A 256 7.22 0.88 -0.24
N GLY A 257 6.18 1.01 -1.05
CA GLY A 257 4.80 0.85 -0.60
C GLY A 257 4.15 2.17 -0.25
N ILE A 258 2.97 2.11 0.38
CA ILE A 258 2.18 3.27 0.79
C ILE A 258 2.04 3.21 2.33
N PRO A 259 2.74 4.08 3.08
CA PRO A 259 2.73 4.01 4.53
C PRO A 259 1.38 4.43 5.10
N CYS A 260 0.86 3.62 6.01
CA CYS A 260 -0.33 3.83 6.82
C CYS A 260 0.12 3.92 8.28
N LEU A 261 0.00 5.12 8.86
CA LEU A 261 0.28 5.37 10.26
C LEU A 261 -1.02 5.29 11.05
N TYR A 262 -1.04 4.52 12.14
CA TYR A 262 -2.22 4.42 12.99
C TYR A 262 -2.40 5.69 13.83
N TYR A 263 -3.66 6.05 14.14
CA TYR A 263 -3.93 7.35 14.78
C TYR A 263 -3.25 7.45 16.15
N GLY A 264 -2.59 8.57 16.43
CA GLY A 264 -1.95 8.82 17.71
C GLY A 264 -0.60 8.12 17.90
N THR A 265 -0.09 7.41 16.90
CA THR A 265 1.31 6.97 16.87
C THR A 265 2.24 8.17 17.03
N GLU A 266 1.95 9.30 16.37
CA GLU A 266 2.69 10.56 16.48
C GLU A 266 2.55 11.27 17.84
N GLN A 267 1.63 10.78 18.68
CA GLN A 267 1.44 11.20 20.08
C GLN A 267 1.89 10.13 21.07
N TYR A 268 2.57 9.08 20.59
CA TYR A 268 3.11 7.99 21.41
C TYR A 268 2.03 7.21 22.20
N LEU A 269 0.83 7.05 21.62
CA LEU A 269 -0.20 6.19 22.20
C LEU A 269 0.31 4.74 22.32
N HIS A 270 -0.03 4.12 23.44
CA HIS A 270 0.38 2.78 23.87
C HIS A 270 -0.81 2.08 24.56
N ASP A 271 -0.70 0.76 24.69
CA ASP A 271 -1.65 -0.16 25.34
C ASP A 271 -0.94 -1.03 26.39
N ASP A 272 -0.65 -0.47 27.57
CA ASP A 272 0.13 -1.12 28.65
C ASP A 272 -0.64 -2.22 29.42
N THR A 273 -1.57 -2.92 28.77
CA THR A 273 -2.34 -3.99 29.42
C THR A 273 -1.66 -5.35 29.26
N ASN A 274 -1.49 -6.08 30.37
CA ASN A 274 -0.96 -7.45 30.40
C ASN A 274 -1.92 -8.52 29.82
N ALA A 275 -2.81 -8.17 28.89
CA ALA A 275 -3.90 -9.07 28.49
C ALA A 275 -3.45 -10.18 27.54
N ASP A 276 -2.51 -9.90 26.63
CA ASP A 276 -1.87 -10.91 25.78
C ASP A 276 -0.33 -10.81 25.92
N PRO A 277 0.36 -11.85 26.43
CA PRO A 277 1.82 -11.86 26.50
C PRO A 277 2.48 -12.09 25.14
N ASN A 278 1.71 -12.43 24.09
CA ASN A 278 2.22 -12.60 22.74
C ASN A 278 2.46 -11.21 22.09
N PRO A 279 3.70 -10.83 21.74
CA PRO A 279 3.96 -9.55 21.07
C PRO A 279 3.36 -9.46 19.64
N TYR A 280 2.93 -10.61 19.11
CA TYR A 280 2.19 -10.76 17.85
C TYR A 280 0.68 -10.96 18.07
N GLY A 281 0.22 -10.84 19.31
CA GLY A 281 -1.17 -10.98 19.72
C GLY A 281 -2.02 -9.75 19.43
N ASN A 282 -3.33 -9.92 19.58
CA ASN A 282 -4.29 -8.82 19.52
C ASN A 282 -4.59 -8.35 20.95
N ASN A 283 -4.59 -7.04 21.16
CA ASN A 283 -4.94 -6.42 22.44
C ASN A 283 -6.17 -5.51 22.33
N ASP A 284 -7.04 -5.76 21.35
CA ASP A 284 -8.37 -5.15 21.24
C ASP A 284 -9.17 -5.35 22.55
N PRO A 285 -9.75 -4.30 23.17
CA PRO A 285 -9.87 -2.91 22.68
C PRO A 285 -8.81 -1.93 23.19
N TYR A 286 -7.81 -2.39 23.93
CA TYR A 286 -6.84 -1.51 24.59
C TYR A 286 -5.91 -0.80 23.62
N ASN A 287 -5.67 -1.36 22.43
CA ASN A 287 -4.97 -0.69 21.33
C ASN A 287 -5.80 0.40 20.62
N ARG A 288 -7.06 0.62 21.01
CA ARG A 288 -7.97 1.66 20.50
C ARG A 288 -8.29 2.72 21.58
N PRO A 289 -7.31 3.28 22.32
CA PRO A 289 -7.60 4.28 23.34
C PRO A 289 -8.08 5.59 22.69
N MET A 290 -8.79 6.42 23.45
CA MET A 290 -9.16 7.74 22.97
C MET A 290 -7.89 8.55 22.61
N MET A 291 -7.93 9.33 21.52
CA MET A 291 -6.87 10.30 21.26
C MET A 291 -6.90 11.39 22.34
N GLU A 292 -5.84 11.50 23.14
CA GLU A 292 -5.80 12.40 24.30
C GLU A 292 -5.14 13.76 23.99
N SER A 293 -4.33 13.84 22.94
CA SER A 293 -3.53 15.01 22.57
C SER A 293 -3.57 15.26 21.06
N TRP A 294 -3.39 16.51 20.64
CA TRP A 294 -3.22 16.94 19.24
C TRP A 294 -1.99 17.84 19.10
N ASP A 295 -0.92 17.54 19.83
CA ASP A 295 0.31 18.36 19.83
C ASP A 295 1.03 18.27 18.48
N THR A 296 1.02 19.38 17.74
CA THR A 296 1.69 19.49 16.44
C THR A 296 3.20 19.72 16.55
N GLU A 297 3.69 19.90 17.77
CA GLU A 297 5.11 20.13 18.06
C GLU A 297 5.82 18.89 18.62
N SER A 298 5.09 17.78 18.79
CA SER A 298 5.70 16.50 19.17
C SER A 298 6.82 16.12 18.17
N PRO A 299 7.95 15.56 18.62
CA PRO A 299 9.04 15.21 17.73
C PRO A 299 8.61 14.30 16.58
N LEU A 300 7.76 13.31 16.86
CA LEU A 300 7.27 12.37 15.86
C LEU A 300 6.27 13.01 14.88
N TYR A 301 5.41 13.94 15.33
CA TYR A 301 4.53 14.70 14.44
C TYR A 301 5.35 15.51 13.43
N ARG A 302 6.37 16.24 13.90
CA ARG A 302 7.27 17.03 13.03
C ARG A 302 8.04 16.13 12.06
N LEU A 303 8.46 14.94 12.49
CA LEU A 303 9.09 13.95 11.61
C LEU A 303 8.15 13.48 10.51
N VAL A 304 6.92 13.06 10.85
CA VAL A 304 5.91 12.62 9.87
C VAL A 304 5.58 13.74 8.88
N ARG A 305 5.47 14.98 9.36
CA ARG A 305 5.29 16.16 8.49
C ARG A 305 6.45 16.33 7.50
N LEU A 306 7.69 16.19 7.95
CA LEU A 306 8.88 16.29 7.11
C LEU A 306 8.93 15.16 6.08
N LEU A 307 8.84 13.90 6.53
CA LEU A 307 8.97 12.73 5.67
C LEU A 307 7.81 12.59 4.68
N SER A 308 6.58 12.94 5.07
CA SER A 308 5.46 13.01 4.11
C SER A 308 5.70 14.06 3.02
N GLY A 309 6.39 15.17 3.33
CA GLY A 309 6.84 16.14 2.36
C GLY A 309 7.82 15.54 1.35
N ILE A 310 8.82 14.80 1.83
CA ILE A 310 9.78 14.10 0.97
C ILE A 310 9.08 13.09 0.07
N ARG A 311 8.17 12.26 0.60
CA ARG A 311 7.41 11.30 -0.22
C ARG A 311 6.61 11.95 -1.34
N ARG A 312 6.05 13.15 -1.11
CA ARG A 312 5.33 13.93 -2.14
C ARG A 312 6.26 14.52 -3.19
N LEU A 313 7.48 14.90 -2.79
CA LEU A 313 8.43 15.63 -3.64
C LEU A 313 9.36 14.72 -4.44
N ASN A 314 9.87 13.65 -3.83
CA ASN A 314 10.88 12.78 -4.42
C ASN A 314 10.23 11.49 -4.99
N PRO A 315 10.20 11.32 -6.33
CA PRO A 315 9.59 10.14 -6.95
C PRO A 315 10.35 8.84 -6.67
N ALA A 316 11.63 8.90 -6.27
CA ALA A 316 12.38 7.74 -5.82
C ALA A 316 11.68 7.03 -4.66
N VAL A 317 11.09 7.81 -3.75
CA VAL A 317 10.45 7.26 -2.54
C VAL A 317 9.08 6.66 -2.84
N SER A 318 8.32 7.29 -3.74
CA SER A 318 6.95 6.86 -4.06
C SER A 318 6.88 5.80 -5.16
N MET A 319 7.86 5.70 -6.05
CA MET A 319 7.81 4.81 -7.23
C MET A 319 9.09 4.01 -7.45
N GLY A 320 10.19 4.36 -6.79
CA GLY A 320 11.50 3.80 -7.07
C GLY A 320 11.78 2.43 -6.45
N SER A 321 12.79 1.79 -7.02
CA SER A 321 13.45 0.59 -6.49
C SER A 321 14.00 0.82 -5.07
N GLN A 322 14.29 -0.25 -4.33
CA GLN A 322 14.90 -0.22 -3.00
C GLN A 322 16.15 -1.11 -2.99
N TRP A 323 17.32 -0.53 -2.75
CA TRP A 323 18.62 -1.20 -2.87
C TRP A 323 19.37 -1.17 -1.55
N GLN A 324 19.71 -2.34 -1.02
CA GLN A 324 20.61 -2.46 0.13
C GLN A 324 22.01 -1.94 -0.24
N LYS A 325 22.61 -1.14 0.65
CA LYS A 325 23.98 -0.62 0.51
C LYS A 325 24.90 -1.07 1.63
N PHE A 326 24.39 -1.19 2.84
CA PHE A 326 25.09 -1.76 3.99
C PHE A 326 24.07 -2.37 4.95
N LEU A 327 24.37 -3.52 5.53
CA LEU A 327 23.45 -4.23 6.40
C LEU A 327 24.19 -5.02 7.49
N THR A 328 23.81 -4.78 8.72
CA THR A 328 24.07 -5.59 9.91
C THR A 328 22.77 -5.69 10.72
N PRO A 329 22.71 -6.45 11.84
CA PRO A 329 21.53 -6.41 12.70
C PRO A 329 21.16 -4.99 13.15
N ASP A 330 22.15 -4.15 13.47
CA ASP A 330 21.94 -2.82 14.04
C ASP A 330 21.95 -1.68 13.01
N VAL A 331 22.48 -1.90 11.80
CA VAL A 331 22.69 -0.83 10.81
C VAL A 331 22.07 -1.22 9.48
N TYR A 332 21.21 -0.35 8.95
CA TYR A 332 20.63 -0.52 7.62
C TYR A 332 20.80 0.73 6.77
N CYS A 333 21.66 0.64 5.75
CA CYS A 333 21.80 1.66 4.73
C CYS A 333 21.18 1.16 3.42
N TYR A 334 20.31 1.96 2.81
CA TYR A 334 19.70 1.66 1.53
C TYR A 334 19.45 2.91 0.69
N VAL A 335 19.24 2.68 -0.60
CA VAL A 335 18.89 3.71 -1.57
C VAL A 335 17.51 3.44 -2.14
N ARG A 336 16.70 4.48 -2.27
CA ARG A 336 15.56 4.50 -3.18
C ARG A 336 15.97 5.23 -4.46
N ARG A 337 15.71 4.63 -5.62
CA ARG A 337 16.05 5.21 -6.93
C ARG A 337 14.89 5.15 -7.91
N TYR A 338 14.62 6.29 -8.54
CA TYR A 338 13.77 6.37 -9.73
C TYR A 338 14.30 7.43 -10.68
N ARG A 339 14.73 7.03 -11.88
CA ARG A 339 15.42 7.91 -12.84
C ARG A 339 16.62 8.59 -12.16
N ASP A 340 16.69 9.90 -12.25
CA ASP A 340 17.69 10.78 -11.63
C ASP A 340 17.35 11.22 -10.20
N SER A 341 16.23 10.75 -9.64
CA SER A 341 15.89 11.00 -8.24
C SER A 341 16.41 9.88 -7.33
N VAL A 342 17.02 10.26 -6.21
CA VAL A 342 17.67 9.36 -5.26
C VAL A 342 17.31 9.76 -3.82
N LEU A 343 17.07 8.78 -2.96
CA LEU A 343 17.01 8.96 -1.51
C LEU A 343 17.96 7.95 -0.87
N PHE A 344 19.01 8.43 -0.21
CA PHE A 344 19.86 7.60 0.65
C PHE A 344 19.34 7.66 2.09
N VAL A 345 19.27 6.51 2.74
CA VAL A 345 18.85 6.35 4.14
C VAL A 345 19.87 5.48 4.86
N ALA A 346 20.32 5.91 6.03
CA ALA A 346 21.09 5.10 6.96
C ALA A 346 20.39 5.12 8.32
N LEU A 347 20.13 3.94 8.89
CA LEU A 347 19.52 3.76 10.21
C LEU A 347 20.51 2.99 11.10
N ASN A 348 20.61 3.38 12.37
CA ASN A 348 21.38 2.67 13.39
C ASN A 348 20.55 2.50 14.65
N SER A 349 20.20 1.26 15.02
CA SER A 349 19.49 0.94 16.27
C SER A 349 20.41 0.63 17.45
N GLY A 350 21.71 0.42 17.18
CA GLY A 350 22.72 0.06 18.17
C GLY A 350 23.57 1.24 18.64
N GLU A 351 24.83 0.95 18.95
CA GLU A 351 25.85 1.93 19.35
C GLU A 351 26.39 2.72 18.14
N THR A 352 27.01 3.88 18.38
CA THR A 352 27.62 4.69 17.32
C THR A 352 28.62 3.86 16.51
N VAL A 353 28.53 3.96 15.18
CA VAL A 353 29.37 3.25 14.22
C VAL A 353 29.94 4.22 13.18
N THR A 354 31.11 3.90 12.63
CA THR A 354 31.66 4.58 11.47
C THR A 354 31.83 3.60 10.33
N LEU A 355 31.20 3.87 9.19
CA LEU A 355 31.36 3.09 7.96
C LEU A 355 32.49 3.71 7.13
N GLU A 356 33.51 2.92 6.79
CA GLU A 356 34.67 3.40 6.02
C GLU A 356 34.26 4.00 4.67
N GLU A 357 33.37 3.33 3.95
CA GLU A 357 32.71 3.83 2.76
C GLU A 357 31.29 3.28 2.63
N VAL A 358 30.37 4.06 2.09
CA VAL A 358 29.03 3.61 1.70
C VAL A 358 28.63 4.24 0.36
N ASP A 359 28.16 3.40 -0.56
CA ASP A 359 27.61 3.85 -1.83
C ASP A 359 26.20 4.41 -1.63
N THR A 360 26.01 5.67 -2.00
CA THR A 360 24.77 6.42 -1.82
C THR A 360 24.00 6.62 -3.12
N GLU A 361 24.63 6.36 -4.26
CA GLU A 361 24.16 6.73 -5.61
C GLU A 361 23.81 8.22 -5.80
N LEU A 362 24.06 9.08 -4.81
CA LEU A 362 23.87 10.52 -4.93
C LEU A 362 24.90 11.09 -5.91
N PRO A 363 24.57 12.19 -6.62
CA PRO A 363 25.58 12.88 -7.42
C PRO A 363 26.68 13.46 -6.54
N ASP A 364 27.89 13.60 -7.07
CA ASP A 364 29.02 14.16 -6.33
C ASP A 364 28.77 15.60 -5.85
N GLY A 365 29.32 15.92 -4.68
CA GLY A 365 29.26 17.23 -4.03
C GLY A 365 28.70 17.18 -2.61
N GLU A 366 28.43 18.36 -2.05
CA GLU A 366 27.92 18.51 -0.69
C GLU A 366 26.40 18.28 -0.65
N HIS A 367 25.96 17.38 0.22
CA HIS A 367 24.54 17.12 0.49
C HIS A 367 24.20 17.34 1.96
N THR A 368 22.96 17.68 2.26
CA THR A 368 22.49 17.95 3.62
C THR A 368 21.53 16.86 4.09
N ASP A 369 21.79 16.30 5.27
CA ASP A 369 20.82 15.44 5.95
C ASP A 369 19.57 16.24 6.31
N ILE A 370 18.41 15.74 5.92
CA ILE A 370 17.14 16.44 6.14
C ILE A 370 16.74 16.48 7.61
N LEU A 371 17.26 15.55 8.43
CA LEU A 371 16.95 15.44 9.86
C LEU A 371 17.82 16.38 10.70
N SER A 372 19.14 16.16 10.71
CA SER A 372 20.10 16.87 11.54
C SER A 372 20.57 18.22 10.96
N ARG A 373 20.43 18.41 9.64
CA ARG A 373 21.05 19.51 8.87
C ARG A 373 22.58 19.46 8.79
N GLU A 374 23.19 18.37 9.24
CA GLU A 374 24.60 18.10 8.99
C GLU A 374 24.86 17.91 7.48
N LYS A 375 26.07 18.26 7.05
CA LYS A 375 26.49 18.23 5.65
C LYS A 375 27.47 17.09 5.42
N TYR A 376 27.29 16.38 4.31
CA TYR A 376 28.12 15.24 3.92
C TYR A 376 28.65 15.47 2.50
N GLU A 377 29.93 15.20 2.31
CA GLU A 377 30.55 15.24 0.99
C GLU A 377 30.38 13.86 0.32
N VAL A 378 29.78 13.85 -0.87
CA VAL A 378 29.68 12.67 -1.73
C VAL A 378 30.75 12.77 -2.82
N LYS A 379 31.53 11.70 -2.97
CA LYS A 379 32.56 11.59 -4.01
C LYS A 379 32.52 10.19 -4.63
N ASP A 380 32.53 10.13 -5.96
CA ASP A 380 32.37 8.87 -6.70
C ASP A 380 31.11 8.11 -6.23
N HIS A 381 30.02 8.84 -6.00
CA HIS A 381 28.74 8.36 -5.43
C HIS A 381 28.80 7.83 -3.98
N LYS A 382 29.93 7.93 -3.30
CA LYS A 382 30.14 7.40 -1.95
C LYS A 382 30.30 8.50 -0.90
N ILE A 383 29.89 8.21 0.33
CA ILE A 383 30.34 8.94 1.52
C ILE A 383 31.45 8.12 2.18
N ILE A 384 32.56 8.79 2.52
CA ILE A 384 33.72 8.20 3.19
C ILE A 384 33.66 8.54 4.68
N ASN A 385 33.93 7.56 5.55
CA ASN A 385 33.88 7.67 7.01
C ASN A 385 32.53 8.20 7.52
N LEU A 386 31.42 7.60 7.08
CA LEU A 386 30.09 7.96 7.55
C LEU A 386 29.92 7.51 9.01
N GLU A 387 29.94 8.46 9.95
CA GLU A 387 29.54 8.23 11.34
C GLU A 387 28.02 8.26 11.46
N ILE A 388 27.44 7.20 12.04
CA ILE A 388 26.02 7.12 12.37
C ILE A 388 25.91 6.95 13.88
N LYS A 389 25.36 7.96 14.55
CA LYS A 389 25.22 7.98 16.02
C LYS A 389 24.30 6.86 16.50
N ALA A 390 24.45 6.47 17.76
CA ALA A 390 23.58 5.49 18.40
C ALA A 390 22.10 5.92 18.29
N LYS A 391 21.22 4.97 17.93
CA LYS A 391 19.79 5.21 17.73
C LYS A 391 19.46 6.35 16.75
N ASP A 392 20.32 6.53 15.74
CA ASP A 392 20.20 7.64 14.78
C ASP A 392 19.78 7.25 13.36
N ALA A 393 19.29 8.24 12.61
CA ALA A 393 18.97 8.12 11.19
C ALA A 393 19.55 9.30 10.42
N ILE A 394 20.11 9.01 9.24
CA ILE A 394 20.58 9.99 8.27
C ILE A 394 19.76 9.80 7.00
N ILE A 395 19.16 10.87 6.48
CA ILE A 395 18.34 10.80 5.26
C ILE A 395 18.76 11.93 4.33
N ILE A 396 19.29 11.57 3.16
CA ILE A 396 19.74 12.53 2.16
C ILE A 396 18.91 12.34 0.88
N SER A 397 18.26 13.42 0.44
CA SER A 397 17.34 13.40 -0.70
C SER A 397 17.85 14.25 -1.84
N HIS A 398 18.01 13.64 -3.02
CA HIS A 398 18.23 14.32 -4.29
C HIS A 398 17.00 14.15 -5.18
N VAL A 399 16.41 15.26 -5.63
CA VAL A 399 15.23 15.25 -6.50
C VAL A 399 15.65 15.65 -7.90
N GLY A 400 15.48 14.73 -8.83
CA GLY A 400 15.75 14.94 -10.25
C GLY A 400 14.59 15.62 -10.99
N GLU A 401 14.67 15.61 -12.31
CA GLU A 401 13.67 16.21 -13.19
C GLU A 401 12.39 15.35 -13.25
N ARG A 402 11.26 15.98 -12.93
CA ARG A 402 9.95 15.34 -13.08
C ARG A 402 9.57 15.25 -14.55
N VAL A 403 9.01 14.10 -14.92
CA VAL A 403 8.35 13.90 -16.22
C VAL A 403 7.16 14.87 -16.34
N LYS A 404 7.05 15.52 -17.50
CA LYS A 404 5.96 16.43 -17.85
C LYS A 404 5.42 16.04 -19.21
N GLY A 405 4.11 16.12 -19.36
CA GLY A 405 3.39 15.90 -20.60
C GLY A 405 1.91 16.20 -20.38
N GLN A 406 1.16 16.39 -21.46
CA GLN A 406 -0.28 16.59 -21.43
C GLN A 406 -0.98 15.38 -20.80
N THR A 407 -0.60 14.18 -21.23
CA THR A 407 -1.01 12.90 -20.63
C THR A 407 0.24 12.15 -20.18
N ILE A 408 0.24 11.63 -18.95
CA ILE A 408 1.30 10.76 -18.44
C ILE A 408 0.74 9.36 -18.26
N VAL A 409 1.34 8.38 -18.92
CA VAL A 409 1.04 6.98 -18.69
C VAL A 409 2.07 6.41 -17.73
N ARG A 410 1.62 5.96 -16.56
CA ARG A 410 2.39 5.16 -15.61
C ARG A 410 2.34 3.71 -16.04
N VAL A 411 3.40 3.24 -16.65
CA VAL A 411 3.52 1.87 -17.11
C VAL A 411 4.17 1.03 -16.03
N GLN A 412 3.51 -0.05 -15.62
CA GLN A 412 4.07 -1.10 -14.78
C GLN A 412 4.03 -2.41 -15.57
N LEU A 413 5.20 -2.97 -15.83
CA LEU A 413 5.36 -4.25 -16.50
C LEU A 413 5.89 -5.27 -15.51
N ASN A 414 5.20 -6.40 -15.39
CA ASN A 414 5.60 -7.53 -14.57
C ASN A 414 5.92 -8.76 -15.43
N GLY A 415 6.56 -9.76 -14.83
CA GLY A 415 6.83 -11.06 -15.44
C GLY A 415 8.05 -11.12 -16.33
N VAL A 416 8.97 -10.16 -16.20
CA VAL A 416 10.19 -10.14 -17.01
C VAL A 416 11.41 -10.02 -16.12
N GLU A 417 12.28 -11.01 -16.23
CA GLU A 417 13.60 -11.00 -15.61
C GLU A 417 14.63 -10.49 -16.60
N THR A 418 15.61 -9.73 -16.11
CA THR A 418 16.66 -9.11 -16.92
C THR A 418 18.03 -9.35 -16.32
N GLN A 419 19.05 -9.41 -17.16
CA GLN A 419 20.45 -9.46 -16.77
C GLN A 419 21.09 -8.07 -16.75
N PRO A 420 22.21 -7.87 -16.03
CA PRO A 420 22.96 -6.61 -16.08
C PRO A 420 23.26 -6.15 -17.52
N GLY A 421 22.83 -4.93 -17.85
CA GLY A 421 22.95 -4.32 -19.17
C GLY A 421 21.76 -4.54 -20.10
N GLU A 422 20.78 -5.35 -19.71
CA GLU A 422 19.47 -5.41 -20.37
C GLU A 422 18.54 -4.36 -19.78
N ILE A 423 17.77 -3.71 -20.64
CA ILE A 423 16.70 -2.79 -20.24
C ILE A 423 15.41 -3.16 -20.93
N ILE A 424 14.29 -2.84 -20.30
CA ILE A 424 12.99 -2.90 -20.94
C ILE A 424 12.65 -1.56 -21.56
N VAL A 425 12.18 -1.59 -22.80
CA VAL A 425 11.70 -0.42 -23.53
C VAL A 425 10.26 -0.64 -24.02
N VAL A 426 9.53 0.46 -24.18
CA VAL A 426 8.20 0.50 -24.80
C VAL A 426 8.31 1.15 -26.16
N THR A 427 7.85 0.45 -27.20
CA THR A 427 7.83 0.98 -28.58
C THR A 427 6.44 0.84 -29.19
N GLY A 428 6.07 1.75 -30.10
CA GLY A 428 4.72 1.81 -30.63
C GLY A 428 4.60 2.65 -31.89
N ASP A 429 3.38 2.77 -32.41
CA ASP A 429 3.07 3.46 -33.67
C ASP A 429 2.95 4.99 -33.55
N CYS A 430 3.52 5.58 -32.49
CA CYS A 430 3.49 7.01 -32.25
C CYS A 430 4.88 7.60 -31.97
N PRO A 431 5.06 8.93 -32.14
CA PRO A 431 6.35 9.60 -31.93
C PRO A 431 6.94 9.39 -30.55
N GLU A 432 6.13 9.45 -29.49
CA GLU A 432 6.57 9.32 -28.10
C GLU A 432 7.07 7.89 -27.77
N LEU A 433 6.69 6.90 -28.58
CA LEU A 433 7.17 5.51 -28.48
C LEU A 433 8.09 5.11 -29.66
N GLY A 434 8.58 6.10 -30.41
CA GLY A 434 9.60 5.90 -31.45
C GLY A 434 9.07 5.41 -32.81
N ASN A 435 7.77 5.35 -33.07
CA ASN A 435 7.20 4.85 -34.34
C ASN A 435 7.78 3.48 -34.78
N TRP A 436 7.84 2.53 -33.84
CA TRP A 436 8.45 1.19 -33.99
C TRP A 436 9.97 1.15 -34.21
N ASP A 437 10.65 2.30 -34.22
CA ASP A 437 12.10 2.39 -34.17
C ASP A 437 12.57 2.17 -32.73
N ILE A 438 13.12 0.99 -32.45
CA ILE A 438 13.51 0.62 -31.09
C ILE A 438 14.62 1.52 -30.53
N SER A 439 15.43 2.13 -31.39
CA SER A 439 16.47 3.07 -30.93
C SER A 439 15.90 4.36 -30.35
N LYS A 440 14.59 4.61 -30.57
CA LYS A 440 13.81 5.73 -30.05
C LYS A 440 12.70 5.27 -29.11
N ALA A 441 12.71 4.00 -28.70
CA ALA A 441 11.75 3.47 -27.75
C ALA A 441 11.94 4.10 -26.37
N TYR A 442 10.87 4.16 -25.59
CA TYR A 442 10.92 4.75 -24.25
C TYR A 442 11.46 3.73 -23.23
N PRO A 443 12.55 4.01 -22.50
CA PRO A 443 13.08 3.09 -21.50
C PRO A 443 12.25 3.09 -20.23
N LEU A 444 12.10 1.92 -19.61
CA LEU A 444 11.54 1.77 -18.27
C LEU A 444 12.67 1.70 -17.24
N GLU A 445 12.33 1.99 -15.99
CA GLU A 445 13.20 1.86 -14.83
C GLU A 445 13.03 0.48 -14.20
N TYR A 446 14.14 -0.14 -13.82
CA TYR A 446 14.12 -1.37 -13.03
C TYR A 446 13.62 -1.08 -11.61
N ILE A 447 12.61 -1.82 -11.15
CA ILE A 447 12.07 -1.69 -9.78
C ILE A 447 12.54 -2.85 -8.91
N ASN A 448 12.36 -4.08 -9.38
CA ASN A 448 12.82 -5.31 -8.75
C ASN A 448 12.96 -6.41 -9.82
N THR A 449 13.30 -7.64 -9.42
CA THR A 449 13.60 -8.77 -10.33
C THR A 449 12.51 -9.08 -11.35
N ASN A 450 11.25 -8.76 -11.05
CA ASN A 450 10.06 -9.08 -11.85
C ASN A 450 9.44 -7.82 -12.49
N THR A 451 9.67 -6.64 -11.91
CA THR A 451 8.90 -5.43 -12.22
C THR A 451 9.76 -4.31 -12.80
N TRP A 452 9.27 -3.74 -13.91
CA TRP A 452 9.77 -2.51 -14.53
C TRP A 452 8.69 -1.43 -14.51
N PHE A 453 9.08 -0.17 -14.35
CA PHE A 453 8.14 0.95 -14.24
C PHE A 453 8.61 2.19 -15.01
N GLY A 454 7.68 2.95 -15.59
CA GLY A 454 8.01 4.20 -16.27
C GLY A 454 6.85 5.18 -16.33
N GLU A 455 7.17 6.47 -16.33
CA GLU A 455 6.23 7.56 -16.61
C GLU A 455 6.47 8.02 -18.06
N ILE A 456 5.59 7.66 -18.99
CA ILE A 456 5.71 8.01 -20.41
C ILE A 456 4.86 9.27 -20.67
N PRO A 457 5.47 10.41 -21.06
CA PRO A 457 4.72 11.59 -21.45
C PRO A 457 4.19 11.44 -22.88
N PHE A 458 2.92 11.78 -23.09
CA PHE A 458 2.26 11.85 -24.38
C PHE A 458 1.69 13.25 -24.56
N ASP A 459 2.09 13.91 -25.64
CA ASP A 459 1.67 15.25 -26.01
C ASP A 459 0.98 15.22 -27.37
N GLU A 460 1.68 14.75 -28.40
CA GLU A 460 1.13 14.64 -29.75
C GLU A 460 0.06 13.55 -29.84
N SER A 461 0.20 12.49 -29.06
CA SER A 461 -0.67 11.31 -29.13
C SER A 461 -1.79 11.31 -28.09
N ALA A 462 -1.88 12.32 -27.23
CA ALA A 462 -2.97 12.45 -26.25
C ALA A 462 -4.34 12.38 -26.95
N GLY A 463 -5.28 11.60 -26.37
CA GLY A 463 -6.61 11.39 -26.96
C GLY A 463 -6.67 10.44 -28.18
N LYS A 464 -5.55 9.86 -28.62
CA LYS A 464 -5.50 8.98 -29.81
C LYS A 464 -5.45 7.50 -29.43
N LEU A 465 -5.94 6.65 -30.34
CA LEU A 465 -5.68 5.22 -30.31
C LEU A 465 -4.22 4.99 -30.73
N ILE A 466 -3.47 4.28 -29.91
CA ILE A 466 -2.09 3.86 -30.20
C ILE A 466 -1.98 2.33 -30.17
N ALA A 467 -0.95 1.82 -30.83
CA ALA A 467 -0.50 0.44 -30.71
C ALA A 467 0.92 0.38 -30.15
N TYR A 468 1.18 -0.48 -29.17
CA TYR A 468 2.49 -0.59 -28.52
C TYR A 468 2.89 -2.03 -28.18
N LYS A 469 4.18 -2.24 -27.95
CA LYS A 469 4.79 -3.48 -27.44
C LYS A 469 5.95 -3.19 -26.51
N TYR A 470 6.23 -4.15 -25.65
CA TYR A 470 7.46 -4.21 -24.87
C TYR A 470 8.57 -4.95 -25.62
N ALA A 471 9.80 -4.51 -25.39
CA ALA A 471 11.00 -5.19 -25.84
C ALA A 471 12.10 -5.13 -24.78
N MET A 472 12.88 -6.20 -24.67
CA MET A 472 14.13 -6.24 -23.94
C MET A 472 15.25 -5.89 -24.90
N TRP A 473 16.01 -4.86 -24.57
CA TRP A 473 17.10 -4.35 -25.37
C TRP A 473 18.42 -4.44 -24.63
N ARG A 474 19.47 -4.81 -25.37
CA ARG A 474 20.86 -4.83 -24.93
C ARG A 474 21.73 -4.33 -26.07
N GLU A 475 22.69 -3.48 -25.75
CA GLU A 475 23.62 -2.96 -26.75
C GLU A 475 24.34 -4.09 -27.50
N GLY A 476 24.40 -3.97 -28.82
CA GLY A 476 25.04 -4.97 -29.70
C GLY A 476 24.26 -6.26 -29.93
N GLN A 477 23.05 -6.41 -29.37
CA GLN A 477 22.19 -7.58 -29.56
C GLN A 477 20.88 -7.23 -30.26
N SER A 478 20.28 -8.21 -30.95
CA SER A 478 18.93 -8.04 -31.48
C SER A 478 17.92 -8.02 -30.34
N PRO A 479 16.96 -7.10 -30.32
CA PRO A 479 16.01 -6.99 -29.22
C PRO A 479 15.04 -8.16 -29.18
N LEU A 480 14.80 -8.68 -27.98
CA LEU A 480 13.75 -9.66 -27.72
C LEU A 480 12.43 -8.92 -27.50
N ARG A 481 11.40 -9.24 -28.29
CA ARG A 481 10.07 -8.63 -28.16
C ARG A 481 9.13 -9.58 -27.46
N GLU A 482 8.20 -9.04 -26.68
CA GLU A 482 7.14 -9.87 -26.08
C GLU A 482 6.35 -10.64 -27.16
N ASN A 483 5.89 -11.84 -26.83
CA ASN A 483 5.18 -12.73 -27.72
C ASN A 483 3.66 -12.47 -27.71
N LEU A 484 3.29 -11.23 -28.05
CA LEU A 484 1.91 -10.79 -28.15
C LEU A 484 1.70 -10.00 -29.45
N VAL A 485 0.47 -9.98 -29.96
CA VAL A 485 0.04 -8.93 -30.90
C VAL A 485 0.21 -7.55 -30.25
N ALA A 486 0.31 -6.48 -31.04
CA ALA A 486 0.44 -5.15 -30.47
C ALA A 486 -0.77 -4.84 -29.56
N ARG A 487 -0.49 -4.36 -28.34
CA ARG A 487 -1.50 -3.85 -27.41
C ARG A 487 -2.09 -2.58 -27.99
N ARG A 488 -3.37 -2.31 -27.75
CA ARG A 488 -4.05 -1.11 -28.26
C ARG A 488 -4.72 -0.38 -27.12
N TRP A 489 -4.53 0.94 -27.06
CA TRP A 489 -5.08 1.77 -25.99
C TRP A 489 -5.49 3.14 -26.54
N VAL A 490 -6.63 3.65 -26.08
CA VAL A 490 -7.03 5.04 -26.32
C VAL A 490 -6.47 5.88 -25.19
N LEU A 491 -5.47 6.71 -25.49
CA LEU A 491 -4.86 7.59 -24.50
C LEU A 491 -5.89 8.60 -23.99
N ALA A 492 -5.81 8.91 -22.69
CA ALA A 492 -6.54 10.04 -22.14
C ALA A 492 -6.09 11.35 -22.82
N THR A 493 -6.98 12.33 -22.89
CA THR A 493 -6.68 13.65 -23.44
C THR A 493 -5.80 14.49 -22.53
N GLU A 494 -5.82 14.22 -21.22
CA GLU A 494 -4.96 14.86 -20.23
C GLU A 494 -4.87 13.99 -18.95
N GLY A 495 -3.94 14.32 -18.07
CA GLY A 495 -3.83 13.73 -16.74
C GLY A 495 -2.95 12.48 -16.69
N THR A 496 -3.07 11.71 -15.61
CA THR A 496 -2.27 10.49 -15.40
C THR A 496 -3.14 9.25 -15.48
N VAL A 497 -2.75 8.28 -16.30
CA VAL A 497 -3.37 6.96 -16.37
C VAL A 497 -2.35 5.88 -16.05
N LYS A 498 -2.79 4.70 -15.62
CA LYS A 498 -1.89 3.58 -15.30
C LYS A 498 -2.13 2.40 -16.23
N TRP A 499 -1.05 1.85 -16.79
CA TRP A 499 -1.04 0.54 -17.43
C TRP A 499 -0.41 -0.47 -16.47
N ARG A 500 -1.08 -1.60 -16.28
CA ARG A 500 -0.54 -2.77 -15.56
C ARG A 500 -0.50 -3.93 -16.54
N ASP A 501 0.67 -4.17 -17.09
CA ASP A 501 0.88 -5.19 -18.11
C ASP A 501 1.72 -6.35 -17.54
N GLN A 502 1.45 -7.54 -18.07
CA GLN A 502 2.30 -8.72 -17.90
C GLN A 502 3.08 -8.95 -19.19
N TRP A 503 4.38 -9.20 -19.09
CA TRP A 503 5.20 -9.61 -20.21
C TRP A 503 4.68 -10.92 -20.81
N ALA A 504 4.51 -10.94 -22.12
CA ALA A 504 4.14 -12.15 -22.85
C ALA A 504 5.40 -12.91 -23.27
N HIS A 505 5.60 -14.11 -22.72
CA HIS A 505 6.77 -14.97 -22.98
C HIS A 505 6.81 -15.58 -24.39
#